data_AF-A0A926BCJ8-F1
#
_entry.id   AF-A0A926BCJ8-F1
#
_cell.length_a   1.000
_cell.length_b   1.000
_cell.length_c   1.000
_cell.angle_alpha   90.00
_cell.angle_beta   90.00
_cell.angle_gamma   90.00
#
_symmetry.space_group_name_H-M   'P 1'
#
loop_
_entity.id
_entity.type
_entity.pdbx_description
1 polymer ?
#
loop_
_entity_poly.entity_id
_entity_poly.type
_entity_poly.pdbx_seq_one_letter_code
_entity_poly.pdbx_strand_id
1 'polypeptide(L)'
;YPGLLSPPVVVRSVVSGQCRAALTTDHSPFATVSVGFAGARGWNVPQPDTETFAADRKTFERERRRLQKSLDAIADCRVKIALLHYPPQPFLDILSGAGVSTCVYGHVHVNSLPDDEKLAVFGETLSGVTCYCVACDRIDFTPVEVSAF
;
A
#
# COMPACT_ATOMS: atom_id res chain seq x y z
N TYR A 1 -2.54 28.46 -17.56
CA TYR A 1 -3.85 27.88 -17.93
C TYR A 1 -4.48 27.26 -16.70
N PRO A 2 -5.51 27.85 -16.10
CA PRO A 2 -6.22 27.25 -14.98
C PRO A 2 -7.30 26.28 -15.50
N GLY A 3 -7.42 25.10 -14.90
CA GLY A 3 -8.68 24.33 -14.97
C GLY A 3 -8.72 23.09 -15.87
N LEU A 4 -7.63 22.33 -16.04
CA LEU A 4 -7.81 20.92 -16.42
C LEU A 4 -8.31 20.17 -15.17
N LEU A 5 -9.63 20.06 -15.05
CA LEU A 5 -10.25 19.12 -14.12
C LEU A 5 -9.66 17.74 -14.41
N SER A 6 -9.00 17.14 -13.42
CA SER A 6 -8.53 15.76 -13.51
C SER A 6 -9.71 14.88 -13.96
N PRO A 7 -9.53 14.00 -14.96
CA PRO A 7 -10.63 13.19 -15.46
C PRO A 7 -11.23 12.35 -14.32
N PRO A 8 -12.55 12.05 -14.36
CA PRO A 8 -13.20 11.32 -13.29
C PRO A 8 -12.59 9.93 -13.13
N VAL A 9 -12.18 9.61 -11.89
CA VAL A 9 -11.74 8.27 -11.50
C VAL A 9 -12.97 7.36 -11.45
N VAL A 10 -13.07 6.41 -12.39
CA VAL A 10 -14.17 5.42 -12.38
C VAL A 10 -13.73 4.18 -11.60
N VAL A 11 -14.20 4.06 -10.35
CA VAL A 11 -14.08 2.83 -9.57
C VAL A 11 -15.03 1.79 -10.17
N ARG A 12 -14.49 0.75 -10.81
CA ARG A 12 -15.29 -0.23 -11.55
C ARG A 12 -15.79 -1.38 -10.68
N SER A 13 -15.11 -1.68 -9.58
CA SER A 13 -15.61 -2.65 -8.60
C SER A 13 -14.91 -2.51 -7.25
N VAL A 14 -15.67 -2.76 -6.19
CA VAL A 14 -15.15 -2.95 -4.82
C VAL A 14 -15.61 -4.34 -4.37
N VAL A 15 -14.67 -5.22 -4.06
CA VAL A 15 -14.97 -6.56 -3.54
C VAL A 15 -14.36 -6.65 -2.15
N SER A 16 -15.19 -6.69 -1.10
CA SER A 16 -14.83 -6.86 0.32
C SER A 16 -13.35 -6.56 0.68
N GLY A 17 -12.96 -5.29 0.76
CA GLY A 17 -11.60 -4.86 1.11
C GLY A 17 -10.61 -4.73 -0.06
N GLN A 18 -11.08 -4.83 -1.29
CA GLN A 18 -10.31 -4.71 -2.53
C GLN A 18 -10.97 -3.67 -3.44
N CYS A 19 -10.20 -2.72 -3.95
CA CYS A 19 -10.73 -1.67 -4.83
C CYS A 19 -10.04 -1.75 -6.19
N ARG A 20 -10.81 -1.91 -7.27
CA ARG A 20 -10.32 -1.81 -8.65
C ARG A 20 -10.78 -0.48 -9.22
N ALA A 21 -9.82 0.37 -9.59
CA ALA A 21 -10.10 1.62 -10.28
C ALA A 21 -9.57 1.54 -11.71
N ALA A 22 -10.38 1.93 -12.68
CA ALA A 22 -9.89 2.13 -14.05
C ALA A 22 -9.83 3.64 -14.30
N LEU A 23 -8.63 4.15 -14.55
CA LEU A 23 -8.43 5.53 -14.94
C LEU A 23 -8.40 5.59 -16.47
N THR A 24 -9.39 6.25 -17.05
CA THR A 24 -9.40 6.60 -18.47
C THR A 24 -9.01 8.06 -18.60
N THR A 25 -7.85 8.35 -19.19
CA THR A 25 -7.44 9.72 -19.52
C THR A 25 -8.04 10.09 -20.88
N ASP A 26 -8.79 11.19 -20.93
CA ASP A 26 -9.71 11.59 -22.03
C ASP A 26 -9.07 11.76 -23.42
N HIS A 27 -7.80 12.13 -23.56
CA HIS A 27 -7.33 12.70 -24.84
C HIS A 27 -6.60 11.76 -25.83
N SER A 28 -6.79 10.44 -25.75
CA SER A 28 -6.31 9.51 -26.80
C SER A 28 -7.12 8.20 -26.81
N PRO A 29 -7.49 7.65 -27.99
CA PRO A 29 -8.15 6.34 -28.09
C PRO A 29 -7.23 5.15 -27.72
N PHE A 30 -6.01 5.38 -27.25
CA PHE A 30 -5.04 4.34 -26.92
C PHE A 30 -4.49 4.49 -25.50
N ALA A 31 -5.16 3.81 -24.56
CA ALA A 31 -4.66 3.19 -23.32
C ALA A 31 -5.52 3.54 -22.09
N THR A 32 -6.37 2.61 -21.68
CA THR A 32 -6.92 2.59 -20.31
C THR A 32 -5.82 2.07 -19.39
N VAL A 33 -5.44 2.85 -18.37
CA VAL A 33 -4.52 2.37 -17.32
C VAL A 33 -5.37 1.80 -16.19
N SER A 34 -5.30 0.48 -15.99
CA SER A 34 -5.94 -0.18 -14.87
C SER A 34 -5.08 -0.01 -13.61
N VAL A 35 -5.70 0.49 -12.54
CA VAL A 35 -5.06 0.70 -11.23
C VAL A 35 -5.73 -0.21 -10.20
N GLY A 36 -4.95 -1.08 -9.59
CA GLY A 36 -5.40 -1.98 -8.55
C GLY A 36 -4.91 -1.54 -7.18
N PHE A 37 -5.80 -1.58 -6.18
CA PHE A 37 -5.44 -1.39 -4.78
C PHE A 37 -5.57 -2.70 -4.03
N ALA A 38 -4.53 -3.06 -3.29
CA ALA A 38 -4.53 -4.20 -2.37
C ALA A 38 -4.20 -3.72 -0.96
N GLY A 39 -4.85 -4.30 0.04
CA GLY A 39 -4.63 -3.88 1.41
C GLY A 39 -4.73 -4.98 2.45
N ALA A 40 -4.00 -4.78 3.53
CA ALA A 40 -4.03 -5.58 4.75
C ALA A 40 -3.64 -4.68 5.92
N ARG A 41 -3.86 -5.14 7.16
CA ARG A 41 -3.38 -4.34 8.30
C ARG A 41 -1.85 -4.36 8.34
N GLY A 42 -1.24 -5.54 8.26
CA GLY A 42 0.20 -5.73 8.39
C GLY A 42 0.68 -5.95 9.85
N TRP A 43 -0.22 -6.38 10.74
CA TRP A 43 0.01 -6.51 12.18
C TRP A 43 0.67 -7.85 12.59
N ASN A 44 1.10 -7.93 13.85
CA ASN A 44 1.65 -9.12 14.52
C ASN A 44 2.88 -9.71 13.84
N VAL A 45 3.90 -8.89 13.58
CA VAL A 45 5.21 -9.46 13.21
C VAL A 45 5.70 -10.28 14.40
N PRO A 46 5.89 -11.60 14.24
CA PRO A 46 6.23 -12.47 15.36
C PRO A 46 7.64 -12.13 15.87
N GLN A 47 7.74 -11.83 17.16
CA GLN A 47 9.02 -11.56 17.81
C GLN A 47 9.62 -12.87 18.33
N PRO A 48 10.85 -13.25 17.92
CA PRO A 48 11.53 -14.41 18.47
C PRO A 48 11.59 -14.37 20.00
N ASP A 49 11.65 -15.55 20.62
CA ASP A 49 11.84 -15.71 22.06
C ASP A 49 10.74 -15.11 22.96
N THR A 50 9.55 -14.88 22.40
CA THR A 50 8.34 -14.49 23.15
C THR A 50 7.36 -15.65 23.32
N GLU A 51 6.61 -15.68 24.42
CA GLU A 51 5.56 -16.68 24.66
C GLU A 51 4.44 -16.62 23.59
N THR A 52 4.25 -15.45 22.97
CA THR A 52 3.23 -15.22 21.94
C THR A 52 3.71 -15.58 20.53
N PHE A 53 4.99 -15.88 20.32
CA PHE A 53 5.60 -16.11 19.01
C PHE A 53 4.80 -17.07 18.10
N ALA A 54 4.36 -18.21 18.64
CA ALA A 54 3.61 -19.19 17.86
C ALA A 54 2.22 -18.67 17.43
N ALA A 55 1.53 -17.94 18.31
CA ALA A 55 0.22 -17.36 18.03
C ALA A 55 0.33 -16.18 17.05
N ASP A 56 1.35 -15.34 17.23
CA ASP A 56 1.64 -14.21 16.36
C ASP A 56 2.04 -14.68 14.97
N ARG A 57 2.90 -15.70 14.86
CA ARG A 57 3.28 -16.30 13.57
C ARG A 57 2.07 -16.82 12.80
N LYS A 58 1.14 -17.50 13.48
CA LYS A 58 -0.11 -17.98 12.85
C LYS A 58 -0.97 -16.81 12.35
N THR A 59 -1.01 -15.71 13.08
CA THR A 59 -1.74 -14.50 12.69
C THR A 59 -1.07 -13.77 11.54
N PHE A 60 0.25 -13.62 11.60
CA PHE A 60 1.08 -13.05 10.56
C PHE A 60 0.93 -13.79 9.23
N GLU A 61 1.04 -15.13 9.24
CA GLU A 61 0.86 -15.94 8.04
C GLU A 61 -0.55 -15.79 7.44
N ARG A 62 -1.57 -15.64 8.29
CA ARG A 62 -2.95 -15.39 7.82
C ARG A 62 -3.06 -14.01 7.16
N GLU A 63 -2.45 -12.98 7.72
CA GLU A 63 -2.42 -11.65 7.11
C GLU A 63 -1.62 -11.65 5.80
N ARG A 64 -0.47 -12.35 5.73
CA ARG A 64 0.29 -12.54 4.49
C ARG A 64 -0.56 -13.19 3.39
N ARG A 65 -1.29 -14.26 3.70
CA ARG A 65 -2.20 -14.93 2.74
C ARG A 65 -3.35 -14.02 2.30
N ARG A 66 -3.88 -13.19 3.20
CA ARG A 66 -4.94 -12.22 2.86
C ARG A 66 -4.43 -11.16 1.88
N LEU A 67 -3.25 -10.62 2.15
CA LEU A 67 -2.60 -9.65 1.26
C LEU A 67 -2.33 -10.29 -0.11
N GLN A 68 -1.76 -11.50 -0.14
CA GLN A 68 -1.52 -12.22 -1.40
C GLN A 68 -2.79 -12.37 -2.22
N LYS A 69 -3.88 -12.84 -1.59
CA LYS A 69 -5.18 -12.98 -2.27
C LYS A 69 -5.71 -11.64 -2.81
N SER A 70 -5.45 -10.54 -2.10
CA SER A 70 -5.81 -9.20 -2.57
C SER A 70 -4.97 -8.75 -3.76
N LEU A 71 -3.69 -9.11 -3.80
CA LEU A 71 -2.79 -8.82 -4.91
C LEU A 71 -3.13 -9.66 -6.15
N ASP A 72 -3.46 -10.93 -5.97
CA ASP A 72 -3.87 -11.83 -7.05
C ASP A 72 -5.15 -11.31 -7.75
N ALA A 73 -6.07 -10.71 -6.99
CA ALA A 73 -7.30 -10.12 -7.52
C ALA A 73 -7.07 -8.88 -8.42
N ILE A 74 -5.87 -8.28 -8.35
CA ILE A 74 -5.45 -7.14 -9.17
C ILE A 74 -4.25 -7.49 -10.05
N ALA A 75 -3.95 -8.77 -10.27
CA ALA A 75 -2.76 -9.22 -10.99
C ALA A 75 -2.69 -8.67 -12.43
N ASP A 76 -3.85 -8.46 -13.06
CA ASP A 76 -4.05 -7.91 -14.40
C ASP A 76 -4.04 -6.37 -14.46
N CYS A 77 -3.95 -5.69 -13.31
CA CYS A 77 -3.81 -4.24 -13.27
C CYS A 77 -2.40 -3.81 -13.68
N ARG A 78 -2.32 -2.79 -14.53
CA ARG A 78 -1.04 -2.22 -14.99
C ARG A 78 -0.29 -1.54 -13.84
N VAL A 79 -1.01 -0.81 -13.00
CA VAL A 79 -0.47 -0.16 -11.80
C VAL A 79 -1.05 -0.84 -10.58
N LYS A 80 -0.22 -1.16 -9.60
CA LYS A 80 -0.62 -1.81 -8.35
C LYS A 80 -0.10 -0.99 -7.18
N ILE A 81 -1.01 -0.63 -6.29
CA ILE A 81 -0.73 0.17 -5.10
C ILE A 81 -1.14 -0.64 -3.88
N ALA A 82 -0.22 -0.76 -2.91
CA ALA A 82 -0.51 -1.37 -1.62
C ALA A 82 -0.93 -0.31 -0.60
N LEU A 83 -1.98 -0.59 0.15
CA LEU A 83 -2.48 0.23 1.26
C LEU A 83 -2.37 -0.59 2.54
N LEU A 84 -1.39 -0.27 3.39
CA LEU A 84 -1.18 -0.97 4.66
C LEU A 84 -1.47 -0.03 5.84
N HIS A 85 -1.78 -0.60 7.00
CA HIS A 85 -1.82 0.20 8.23
C HIS A 85 -0.42 0.30 8.85
N TYR A 86 0.26 -0.83 8.98
CA TYR A 86 1.61 -0.97 9.54
C TYR A 86 2.72 -0.84 8.48
N PRO A 87 3.97 -0.58 8.91
CA PRO A 87 5.12 -0.50 8.00
C PRO A 87 5.29 -1.75 7.10
N PRO A 88 5.66 -1.57 5.82
CA PRO A 88 5.61 -2.62 4.80
C PRO A 88 6.76 -3.63 4.85
N GLN A 89 7.82 -3.37 5.65
CA GLN A 89 9.05 -4.16 5.71
C GLN A 89 8.82 -5.69 5.80
N PRO A 90 7.86 -6.19 6.61
CA PRO A 90 7.59 -7.62 6.70
C PRO A 90 6.85 -8.22 5.49
N PHE A 91 6.41 -7.40 4.54
CA PHE A 91 5.62 -7.78 3.37
C PHE A 91 6.29 -7.37 2.04
N LEU A 92 7.44 -6.69 2.08
CA LEU A 92 8.13 -6.18 0.88
C LEU A 92 8.40 -7.25 -0.16
N ASP A 93 8.69 -8.49 0.26
CA ASP A 93 8.92 -9.62 -0.63
C ASP A 93 7.67 -9.98 -1.45
N ILE A 94 6.50 -10.02 -0.81
CA ILE A 94 5.22 -10.28 -1.47
C ILE A 94 4.82 -9.09 -2.34
N LEU A 95 4.99 -7.86 -1.85
CA LEU A 95 4.63 -6.64 -2.61
C LEU A 95 5.46 -6.54 -3.89
N SER A 96 6.78 -6.65 -3.77
CA SER A 96 7.71 -6.63 -4.91
C SER A 96 7.43 -7.79 -5.87
N GLY A 97 7.25 -9.01 -5.35
CA GLY A 97 6.93 -10.19 -6.17
C GLY A 97 5.61 -10.09 -6.94
N ALA A 98 4.62 -9.33 -6.43
CA ALA A 98 3.37 -9.07 -7.13
C ALA A 98 3.43 -7.90 -8.15
N GLY A 99 4.58 -7.22 -8.24
CA GLY A 99 4.78 -6.06 -9.10
C GLY A 99 4.12 -4.79 -8.57
N VAL A 100 4.01 -4.64 -7.24
CA VAL A 100 3.58 -3.38 -6.62
C VAL A 100 4.69 -2.35 -6.75
N SER A 101 4.39 -1.19 -7.32
CA SER A 101 5.36 -0.09 -7.45
C SER A 101 5.31 0.88 -6.27
N THR A 102 4.16 0.98 -5.60
CA THR A 102 3.88 1.98 -4.56
C THR A 102 3.19 1.36 -3.36
N CYS A 103 3.66 1.66 -2.16
CA CYS A 103 3.03 1.29 -0.90
C CYS A 103 2.79 2.51 -0.03
N VAL A 104 1.55 2.72 0.38
CA VAL A 104 1.14 3.77 1.30
C VAL A 104 0.78 3.13 2.63
N TYR A 105 1.33 3.63 3.73
CA TYR A 105 1.09 3.08 5.07
C TYR A 105 1.10 4.17 6.15
N GLY A 106 0.67 3.82 7.35
CA GLY A 106 0.65 4.74 8.50
C GLY A 106 1.31 4.14 9.72
N HIS A 107 0.63 4.29 10.87
CA HIS A 107 0.99 3.73 12.18
C HIS A 107 2.21 4.35 12.88
N VAL A 108 3.25 4.75 12.14
CA VAL A 108 4.44 5.38 12.75
C VAL A 108 4.14 6.85 13.05
N HIS A 109 3.87 7.15 14.31
CA HIS A 109 3.59 8.51 14.79
C HIS A 109 4.85 9.36 14.92
N VAL A 110 4.70 10.67 15.01
CA VAL A 110 5.83 11.53 15.42
C VAL A 110 6.19 11.25 16.88
N ASN A 111 7.48 11.27 17.20
CA ASN A 111 7.99 10.89 18.53
C ASN A 111 7.71 9.43 18.90
N SER A 112 7.70 8.54 17.92
CA SER A 112 7.71 7.10 18.17
C SER A 112 9.04 6.65 18.79
N LEU A 113 9.17 5.37 19.12
CA LEU A 113 10.45 4.83 19.55
C LEU A 113 11.53 5.06 18.48
N PRO A 114 12.81 5.27 18.86
CA PRO A 114 13.87 5.58 17.91
C PRO A 114 14.02 4.60 16.75
N ASP A 115 13.67 3.33 16.96
CA ASP A 115 13.72 2.31 15.91
C ASP A 115 12.50 2.36 14.98
N ASP A 116 11.33 2.75 15.49
CA ASP A 116 10.11 2.92 14.69
C ASP A 116 10.21 4.16 13.80
N GLU A 117 10.86 5.23 14.28
CA GLU A 117 11.13 6.44 13.49
C GLU A 117 11.86 6.15 12.18
N LYS A 118 12.79 5.18 12.17
CA LYS A 118 13.50 4.73 10.95
C LYS A 118 12.58 4.06 9.94
N LEU A 119 11.43 3.57 10.39
CA LEU A 119 10.42 2.95 9.54
C LEU A 119 9.48 3.99 8.93
N ALA A 120 9.54 5.27 9.27
CA ALA A 120 8.72 6.32 8.68
C ALA A 120 9.41 6.97 7.47
N VAL A 121 9.37 6.29 6.33
CA VAL A 121 9.96 6.76 5.08
C VAL A 121 8.92 7.43 4.20
N PHE A 122 9.31 8.46 3.44
CA PHE A 122 8.43 9.14 2.50
C PHE A 122 9.11 9.27 1.13
N GLY A 123 8.63 8.50 0.15
CA GLY A 123 9.19 8.48 -1.20
C GLY A 123 10.44 7.63 -1.35
N GLU A 124 10.79 6.80 -0.35
CA GLU A 124 11.95 5.91 -0.42
C GLU A 124 11.60 4.55 -1.04
N THR A 125 12.51 4.01 -1.86
CA THR A 125 12.33 2.71 -2.50
C THR A 125 12.95 1.59 -1.67
N LEU A 126 12.10 0.69 -1.18
CA LEU A 126 12.49 -0.49 -0.42
C LEU A 126 12.17 -1.75 -1.24
N SER A 127 13.18 -2.56 -1.57
CA SER A 127 13.00 -3.79 -2.36
C SER A 127 12.22 -3.59 -3.68
N GLY A 128 12.40 -2.44 -4.33
CA GLY A 128 11.70 -2.07 -5.57
C GLY A 128 10.29 -1.48 -5.38
N VAL A 129 9.86 -1.24 -4.14
CA VAL A 129 8.57 -0.63 -3.81
C VAL A 129 8.79 0.76 -3.21
N THR A 130 8.23 1.80 -3.82
CA THR A 130 8.29 3.17 -3.29
C THR A 130 7.30 3.31 -2.14
N CYS A 131 7.78 3.68 -0.96
CA CYS A 131 7.02 3.66 0.28
C CYS A 131 6.73 5.07 0.80
N TYR A 132 5.49 5.29 1.26
CA TYR A 132 5.02 6.56 1.79
C TYR A 132 4.34 6.37 3.15
N CYS A 133 4.99 6.83 4.21
CA CYS A 133 4.41 6.93 5.54
C CYS A 133 3.52 8.18 5.61
N VAL A 134 2.21 7.97 5.68
CA VAL A 134 1.16 9.00 5.69
C VAL A 134 0.39 9.00 7.00
N ALA A 135 1.05 8.69 8.12
CA ALA A 135 0.46 8.87 9.45
C ALA A 135 0.00 10.33 9.59
N CYS A 136 -1.24 10.56 10.06
CA CYS A 136 -1.89 11.86 9.96
C CYS A 136 -1.09 13.00 10.61
N ASP A 137 -0.46 12.72 11.74
CA ASP A 137 0.41 13.63 12.48
C ASP A 137 1.74 13.93 11.79
N ARG A 138 2.17 13.09 10.85
CA ARG A 138 3.35 13.33 10.00
C ARG A 138 3.07 14.16 8.75
N ILE A 139 1.82 14.20 8.31
CA ILE A 139 1.38 14.92 7.10
C ILE A 139 0.56 16.16 7.44
N ASP A 140 0.68 16.66 8.67
CA ASP A 140 -0.06 17.82 9.17
C ASP A 140 -1.58 17.71 8.94
N PHE A 141 -2.12 16.49 9.07
CA PHE A 141 -3.53 16.16 8.84
C PHE A 141 -4.04 16.63 7.46
N THR A 142 -3.15 16.75 6.49
CA THR A 142 -3.43 17.27 5.14
C THR A 142 -3.16 16.17 4.11
N PRO A 143 -4.06 15.95 3.13
CA PRO A 143 -3.82 14.99 2.07
C PRO A 143 -2.52 15.30 1.31
N VAL A 144 -1.74 14.25 1.07
CA VAL A 144 -0.48 14.34 0.32
C VAL A 144 -0.64 13.72 -1.06
N GLU A 145 0.05 14.30 -2.03
CA GLU A 145 0.16 13.71 -3.36
C GLU A 145 1.17 12.56 -3.33
N VAL A 146 0.78 11.42 -3.88
CA VAL A 146 1.63 10.23 -3.99
C VAL A 146 1.83 9.93 -5.47
N SER A 147 3.09 10.00 -5.91
CA SER A 147 3.44 9.59 -7.26
C SER A 147 3.42 8.06 -7.35
N ALA A 148 2.61 7.53 -8.28
CA ALA A 148 2.44 6.09 -8.46
C ALA A 148 3.08 5.54 -9.75
N PHE A 149 3.52 6.42 -10.67
CA PHE A 149 4.13 6.11 -11.97
C PHE A 149 4.59 7.38 -12.69
#